data_AF-A0A1L3Q3U7-F1
#
_entry.id   AF-A0A1L3Q3U7-F1
#
_cell.length_a   1.000
_cell.length_b   1.000
_cell.length_c   1.000
_cell.angle_alpha   90.00
_cell.angle_beta   90.00
_cell.angle_gamma   90.00
#
_symmetry.space_group_name_H-M   'P 1'
#
loop_
_entity.id
_entity.type
_entity.pdbx_description
1 polymer ?
#
loop_
_entity_poly.entity_id
_entity_poly.type
_entity_poly.pdbx_seq_one_letter_code
_entity_poly.pdbx_strand_id
1 'polypeptide(L)'
;MKVGVAIDLGTSGFRAQKIDIESGEIHKTVITMNNPLPGANVMDHLDFAMNYGQDLAHELVIGAFRNILEELGIHSSPDKIAICGNPIQLSLFQGIPIDDLAYAGQRKKAKYNIKEQERKASVVKSIFIPGLEDLDNCSVVIPPAIKHEVGADALALIVKSGMLDNADISIATDYGTNAEMALKVGDVIYTGSAAAGPALEGQEITDGTIARPHAISDVTFEDKALRNYVLNDEMDTVQGDLVKPDDGTVIDKGDIEAHGITGTGVISLIDEAIKNGLVVLPKINLKNSVIQLQDGIKFNEHDLVEAGRAIGAIRAGHITLCNAAGIGMEDIQTAYMSGAAGTYMDAIKAHNIGMIPYDVGQISQIGNTSLIVAKEILLSEDRLWELQEIAEEIVGTHVMFAMDDAFKEAYILELSYWGEGMPFKVLKKYLKKKKLPTIDVVKSVPAVEKRVVKDIPVLGEEGLHVLDKVGTYLTMVIEGCETCHKCVQVCPNDALSMEDNRVMIRTDLCDGAHCQKCIHACPHDLFKWENLDVMMQEPSTEQ
;
A
#
# COMPACT_ATOMS: atom_id res chain seq x y z
N MET A 1 -14.63 -14.61 -28.34
CA MET A 1 -13.87 -13.67 -27.52
C MET A 1 -12.72 -14.43 -26.94
N LYS A 2 -11.49 -13.92 -27.08
CA LYS A 2 -10.34 -14.48 -26.37
C LYS A 2 -10.26 -13.78 -25.02
N VAL A 3 -10.39 -14.54 -23.94
CA VAL A 3 -10.52 -14.01 -22.59
C VAL A 3 -9.13 -13.86 -21.99
N GLY A 4 -8.79 -12.64 -21.62
CA GLY A 4 -7.59 -12.31 -20.88
C GLY A 4 -7.92 -11.80 -19.47
N VAL A 5 -7.02 -12.04 -18.53
CA VAL A 5 -7.12 -11.51 -17.16
C VAL A 5 -5.86 -10.71 -16.85
N ALA A 6 -6.00 -9.42 -16.59
CA ALA A 6 -4.92 -8.58 -16.06
C ALA A 6 -5.13 -8.41 -14.55
N ILE A 7 -4.10 -8.65 -13.75
CA ILE A 7 -4.19 -8.54 -12.29
C ILE A 7 -2.98 -7.81 -11.68
N ASP A 8 -3.28 -6.83 -10.84
CA ASP A 8 -2.35 -6.19 -9.90
C ASP A 8 -2.42 -6.93 -8.56
N LEU A 9 -1.31 -7.57 -8.17
CA LEU A 9 -1.12 -8.29 -6.92
C LEU A 9 -0.53 -7.35 -5.86
N GLY A 10 -1.35 -6.42 -5.40
CA GLY A 10 -0.97 -5.42 -4.41
C GLY A 10 -0.86 -5.96 -2.98
N THR A 11 -0.05 -5.29 -2.15
CA THR A 11 0.09 -5.63 -0.72
C THR A 11 -1.20 -5.41 0.06
N SER A 12 -2.01 -4.43 -0.32
CA SER A 12 -3.27 -4.10 0.39
C SER A 12 -4.49 -4.76 -0.23
N GLY A 13 -4.32 -5.49 -1.33
CA GLY A 13 -5.39 -6.14 -2.07
C GLY A 13 -5.08 -6.25 -3.56
N PHE A 14 -5.85 -7.10 -4.25
CA PHE A 14 -5.73 -7.38 -5.67
C PHE A 14 -6.77 -6.60 -6.46
N ARG A 15 -6.40 -6.23 -7.69
CA ARG A 15 -7.30 -5.59 -8.66
C ARG A 15 -7.18 -6.34 -9.97
N ALA A 16 -8.29 -6.83 -10.51
CA ALA A 16 -8.29 -7.67 -11.69
C ALA A 16 -9.31 -7.20 -12.71
N GLN A 17 -8.98 -7.38 -13.99
CA GLN A 17 -9.83 -7.03 -15.12
C GLN A 17 -9.97 -8.22 -16.08
N LYS A 18 -11.21 -8.49 -16.49
CA LYS A 18 -11.55 -9.36 -17.61
C LYS A 18 -11.51 -8.55 -18.89
N ILE A 19 -10.71 -9.01 -19.85
CA ILE A 19 -10.37 -8.25 -21.05
C ILE A 19 -10.57 -9.13 -22.29
N ASP A 20 -11.13 -8.59 -23.36
CA ASP A 20 -11.03 -9.21 -24.68
C ASP A 20 -9.64 -8.91 -25.26
N ILE A 21 -8.82 -9.96 -25.43
CA ILE A 21 -7.43 -9.81 -25.89
C ILE A 21 -7.39 -9.25 -27.32
N GLU A 22 -8.39 -9.50 -28.15
CA GLU A 22 -8.38 -9.05 -29.55
C GLU A 22 -8.68 -7.56 -29.68
N SER A 23 -9.60 -7.03 -28.88
CA SER A 23 -10.01 -5.62 -28.92
C SER A 23 -9.31 -4.75 -27.86
N GLY A 24 -8.82 -5.34 -26.78
CA GLY A 24 -8.34 -4.65 -25.59
C GLY A 24 -9.45 -4.07 -24.71
N GLU A 25 -10.72 -4.38 -25.00
CA GLU A 25 -11.89 -3.92 -24.24
C GLU A 25 -11.93 -4.58 -22.85
N ILE A 26 -12.21 -3.77 -21.83
CA ILE A 26 -12.37 -4.24 -20.45
C ILE A 26 -13.86 -4.51 -20.25
N HIS A 27 -14.21 -5.74 -19.86
CA HIS A 27 -15.60 -6.15 -19.65
C HIS A 27 -16.03 -6.02 -18.19
N LYS A 28 -15.17 -6.44 -17.25
CA LYS A 28 -15.48 -6.46 -15.81
C LYS A 28 -14.24 -6.18 -14.99
N THR A 29 -14.43 -5.50 -13.85
CA THR A 29 -13.38 -5.29 -12.84
C THR A 29 -13.80 -5.92 -11.51
N VAL A 30 -12.85 -6.60 -10.86
CA VAL A 30 -12.99 -7.13 -9.50
C VAL A 30 -11.86 -6.55 -8.65
N ILE A 31 -12.17 -6.05 -7.47
CA ILE A 31 -11.17 -5.60 -6.49
C ILE A 31 -11.37 -6.34 -5.17
N THR A 32 -10.30 -6.52 -4.43
CA THR A 32 -10.35 -7.06 -3.07
C THR A 32 -10.10 -5.96 -2.06
N MET A 33 -10.77 -6.05 -0.90
CA MET A 33 -10.59 -5.05 0.17
C MET A 33 -9.29 -5.23 0.94
N ASN A 34 -8.75 -6.45 0.96
CA ASN A 34 -7.52 -6.81 1.65
C ASN A 34 -6.72 -7.83 0.83
N ASN A 35 -5.48 -8.08 1.21
CA ASN A 35 -4.67 -9.18 0.71
C ASN A 35 -5.10 -10.51 1.38
N PRO A 36 -5.04 -11.67 0.69
CA PRO A 36 -5.39 -12.94 1.31
C PRO A 36 -4.41 -13.42 2.40
N LEU A 37 -3.21 -12.85 2.46
CA LEU A 37 -2.20 -13.23 3.43
C LEU A 37 -2.30 -12.38 4.71
N PRO A 38 -2.05 -12.98 5.89
CA PRO A 38 -1.92 -12.20 7.13
C PRO A 38 -0.74 -11.23 7.07
N GLY A 39 -0.98 -9.98 7.42
CA GLY A 39 0.01 -8.92 7.46
C GLY A 39 -0.55 -7.56 7.04
N ALA A 40 0.04 -6.49 7.58
CA ALA A 40 -0.29 -5.12 7.18
C ALA A 40 0.63 -4.62 6.05
N ASN A 41 1.76 -5.29 5.82
CA ASN A 41 2.74 -4.92 4.80
C ASN A 41 3.41 -6.15 4.14
N VAL A 42 4.24 -5.91 3.12
CA VAL A 42 4.84 -7.00 2.34
C VAL A 42 5.84 -7.85 3.13
N MET A 43 6.51 -7.26 4.12
CA MET A 43 7.42 -7.98 5.00
C MET A 43 6.68 -8.90 5.95
N ASP A 44 5.48 -8.54 6.39
CA ASP A 44 4.62 -9.43 7.17
C ASP A 44 4.18 -10.64 6.35
N HIS A 45 3.84 -10.46 5.07
CA HIS A 45 3.51 -11.56 4.16
C HIS A 45 4.71 -12.48 3.93
N LEU A 46 5.91 -11.91 3.80
CA LEU A 46 7.14 -12.66 3.69
C LEU A 46 7.46 -13.44 4.98
N ASP A 47 7.30 -12.80 6.14
CA ASP A 47 7.47 -13.46 7.44
C ASP A 47 6.45 -14.60 7.61
N PHE A 48 5.19 -14.38 7.21
CA PHE A 48 4.17 -15.42 7.22
C PHE A 48 4.60 -16.61 6.36
N ALA A 49 4.99 -16.38 5.11
CA ALA A 49 5.42 -17.46 4.23
C ALA A 49 6.70 -18.17 4.72
N MET A 50 7.64 -17.44 5.34
CA MET A 50 8.87 -18.03 5.89
C MET A 50 8.65 -18.86 7.15
N ASN A 51 7.70 -18.46 8.01
CA ASN A 51 7.44 -19.12 9.29
C ASN A 51 6.38 -20.22 9.20
N TYR A 52 5.37 -20.06 8.34
CA TYR A 52 4.22 -20.97 8.23
C TYR A 52 4.24 -21.83 6.97
N GLY A 53 5.13 -21.52 6.03
CA GLY A 53 5.34 -22.29 4.81
C GLY A 53 4.95 -21.53 3.56
N GLN A 54 5.85 -21.56 2.58
CA GLN A 54 5.64 -20.91 1.29
C GLN A 54 4.48 -21.54 0.52
N ASP A 55 4.36 -22.87 0.56
CA ASP A 55 3.29 -23.60 -0.13
C ASP A 55 1.92 -23.15 0.39
N LEU A 56 1.80 -22.94 1.70
CA LEU A 56 0.59 -22.42 2.33
C LEU A 56 0.26 -21.01 1.85
N ALA A 57 1.24 -20.11 1.86
CA ALA A 57 1.05 -18.74 1.38
C ALA A 57 0.69 -18.71 -0.12
N HIS A 58 1.29 -19.58 -0.92
CA HIS A 58 0.95 -19.78 -2.33
C HIS A 58 -0.50 -20.25 -2.51
N GLU A 59 -0.93 -21.26 -1.76
CA GLU A 59 -2.31 -21.77 -1.79
C GLU A 59 -3.33 -20.68 -1.46
N LEU A 60 -3.06 -19.82 -0.47
CA LEU A 60 -3.93 -18.68 -0.12
C LEU A 60 -4.04 -17.68 -1.27
N VAL A 61 -2.92 -17.33 -1.91
CA VAL A 61 -2.89 -16.41 -3.05
C VAL A 61 -3.64 -17.00 -4.25
N ILE A 62 -3.44 -18.28 -4.56
CA ILE A 62 -4.13 -18.97 -5.66
C ILE A 62 -5.63 -19.12 -5.37
N GLY A 63 -6.01 -19.43 -4.12
CA GLY A 63 -7.41 -19.49 -3.70
C GLY A 63 -8.13 -18.15 -3.90
N ALA A 64 -7.50 -17.05 -3.47
CA ALA A 64 -8.02 -15.70 -3.72
C ALA A 64 -8.13 -15.38 -5.21
N PHE A 65 -7.12 -15.75 -6.00
CA PHE A 65 -7.15 -15.57 -7.45
C PHE A 65 -8.31 -16.35 -8.10
N ARG A 66 -8.60 -17.57 -7.64
CA ARG A 66 -9.75 -18.35 -8.13
C ARG A 66 -11.08 -17.69 -7.81
N ASN A 67 -11.26 -17.18 -6.59
CA ASN A 67 -12.46 -16.42 -6.23
C ASN A 67 -12.61 -15.19 -7.14
N ILE A 68 -11.51 -14.50 -7.45
CA ILE A 68 -11.51 -13.39 -8.41
C ILE A 68 -11.92 -13.85 -9.81
N LEU A 69 -11.46 -15.00 -10.31
CA LEU A 69 -11.89 -15.54 -11.61
C LEU A 69 -13.39 -15.83 -11.64
N GLU A 70 -13.93 -16.42 -10.58
CA GLU A 70 -15.37 -16.67 -10.44
C GLU A 70 -16.16 -15.36 -10.47
N GLU A 71 -15.72 -14.35 -9.71
CA GLU A 71 -16.35 -13.03 -9.69
C GLU A 71 -16.19 -12.27 -11.01
N LEU A 72 -15.13 -12.52 -11.78
CA LEU A 72 -15.00 -12.02 -13.15
C LEU A 72 -15.96 -12.72 -14.13
N GLY A 73 -16.69 -13.75 -13.70
CA GLY A 73 -17.57 -14.56 -14.54
C GLY A 73 -16.80 -15.50 -15.48
N ILE A 74 -15.59 -15.90 -15.09
CA ILE A 74 -14.70 -16.76 -15.87
C ILE A 74 -14.87 -18.20 -15.35
N HIS A 75 -15.84 -18.92 -15.93
CA HIS A 75 -16.15 -20.31 -15.57
C HIS A 75 -15.38 -21.36 -16.38
N SER A 76 -14.64 -20.92 -17.39
CA SER A 76 -13.75 -21.73 -18.23
C SER A 76 -12.35 -21.14 -18.21
N SER A 77 -11.34 -21.91 -18.61
CA SER A 77 -9.97 -21.41 -18.66
C SER A 77 -9.85 -20.13 -19.51
N PRO A 78 -9.23 -19.05 -19.00
CA PRO A 78 -8.89 -17.89 -19.82
C PRO A 78 -7.75 -18.26 -20.79
N ASP A 79 -7.65 -17.54 -21.91
CA ASP A 79 -6.57 -17.74 -22.87
C ASP A 79 -5.21 -17.25 -22.33
N LYS A 80 -5.24 -16.17 -21.55
CA LYS A 80 -4.04 -15.54 -21.00
C LYS A 80 -4.31 -14.83 -19.68
N ILE A 81 -3.36 -14.92 -18.75
CA ILE A 81 -3.32 -14.16 -17.51
C ILE A 81 -2.04 -13.30 -17.56
N ALA A 82 -2.12 -12.06 -17.11
CA ALA A 82 -0.96 -11.19 -16.90
C ALA A 82 -1.00 -10.68 -15.47
N ILE A 83 0.09 -10.88 -14.75
CA ILE A 83 0.23 -10.47 -13.34
C ILE A 83 1.19 -9.28 -13.24
N CYS A 84 1.01 -8.42 -12.25
CA CYS A 84 1.94 -7.34 -11.90
C CYS A 84 1.96 -7.15 -10.38
N GLY A 85 3.08 -6.74 -9.80
CA GLY A 85 3.20 -6.53 -8.35
C GLY A 85 4.64 -6.60 -7.88
N ASN A 86 4.84 -6.54 -6.57
CA ASN A 86 6.17 -6.63 -5.95
C ASN A 86 6.74 -8.07 -6.05
N PRO A 87 8.06 -8.25 -5.88
CA PRO A 87 8.71 -9.55 -6.07
C PRO A 87 8.18 -10.65 -5.14
N ILE A 88 7.73 -10.30 -3.93
CA ILE A 88 7.21 -11.26 -2.96
C ILE A 88 5.86 -11.79 -3.45
N GLN A 89 4.92 -10.91 -3.78
CA GLN A 89 3.59 -11.29 -4.29
C GLN A 89 3.67 -12.07 -5.60
N LEU A 90 4.53 -11.65 -6.53
CA LEU A 90 4.76 -12.39 -7.79
C LEU A 90 5.36 -13.77 -7.55
N SER A 91 6.30 -13.91 -6.61
CA SER A 91 6.93 -15.21 -6.31
C SER A 91 5.95 -16.15 -5.61
N LEU A 92 5.15 -15.63 -4.69
CA LEU A 92 4.09 -16.38 -4.01
C LEU A 92 3.01 -16.83 -4.99
N PHE A 93 2.61 -15.99 -5.95
CA PHE A 93 1.69 -16.41 -7.01
C PHE A 93 2.27 -17.54 -7.87
N GLN A 94 3.57 -17.46 -8.23
CA GLN A 94 4.23 -18.49 -9.04
C GLN A 94 4.54 -19.79 -8.27
N GLY A 95 4.55 -19.76 -6.93
CA GLY A 95 4.99 -20.90 -6.10
C GLY A 95 6.51 -21.13 -6.13
N ILE A 96 7.32 -20.11 -6.44
CA ILE A 96 8.79 -20.22 -6.48
C ILE A 96 9.42 -19.79 -5.14
N PRO A 97 10.64 -20.28 -4.81
CA PRO A 97 11.33 -19.93 -3.57
C PRO A 97 11.42 -18.42 -3.29
N ILE A 98 11.19 -18.02 -2.04
CA ILE A 98 11.27 -16.61 -1.58
C ILE A 98 12.34 -16.38 -0.50
N ASP A 99 13.09 -17.42 -0.14
CA ASP A 99 14.13 -17.36 0.89
C ASP A 99 15.23 -16.34 0.54
N ASP A 100 15.50 -16.13 -0.75
CA ASP A 100 16.43 -15.09 -1.21
C ASP A 100 15.93 -13.66 -0.93
N LEU A 101 14.61 -13.42 -0.95
CA LEU A 101 13.99 -12.14 -0.60
C LEU A 101 14.02 -11.87 0.90
N ALA A 102 13.87 -12.91 1.73
CA ALA A 102 13.90 -12.79 3.20
C ALA A 102 15.29 -12.42 3.75
N TYR A 103 16.36 -12.70 3.00
CA TYR A 103 17.73 -12.53 3.47
C TYR A 103 18.60 -11.73 2.50
N ALA A 104 18.58 -10.40 2.61
CA ALA A 104 19.42 -9.51 1.79
C ALA A 104 20.95 -9.67 2.02
N GLY A 105 21.38 -10.17 3.19
CA GLY A 105 22.81 -10.25 3.54
C GLY A 105 23.54 -11.50 3.04
N GLN A 106 24.61 -11.33 2.26
CA GLN A 106 25.44 -12.42 1.70
C GLN A 106 25.90 -13.47 2.74
N ARG A 107 26.15 -13.06 4.00
CA ARG A 107 26.53 -13.98 5.08
C ARG A 107 25.41 -14.96 5.45
N LYS A 108 24.16 -14.50 5.50
CA LYS A 108 23.01 -15.37 5.77
C LYS A 108 22.73 -16.28 4.57
N LYS A 109 22.78 -15.73 3.34
CA LYS A 109 22.63 -16.52 2.11
C LYS A 109 23.63 -17.68 2.05
N ALA A 110 24.90 -17.42 2.33
CA ALA A 110 25.92 -18.46 2.36
C ALA A 110 25.71 -19.48 3.49
N LYS A 111 25.27 -19.04 4.68
CA LYS A 111 25.02 -19.93 5.84
C LYS A 111 23.89 -20.91 5.58
N TYR A 112 22.81 -20.45 4.93
CA TYR A 112 21.62 -21.26 4.66
C TYR A 112 21.60 -21.86 3.24
N ASN A 113 22.68 -21.68 2.46
CA ASN A 113 22.80 -22.15 1.07
C ASN A 113 21.65 -21.66 0.16
N ILE A 114 21.23 -20.41 0.37
CA ILE A 114 20.14 -19.77 -0.36
C ILE A 114 20.63 -19.41 -1.76
N LYS A 115 19.84 -19.79 -2.77
CA LYS A 115 20.10 -19.46 -4.17
C LYS A 115 19.21 -18.29 -4.58
N GLU A 116 19.81 -17.31 -5.26
CA GLU A 116 19.03 -16.22 -5.85
C GLU A 116 18.13 -16.78 -6.96
N GLN A 117 16.87 -16.37 -6.95
CA GLN A 117 15.92 -16.73 -7.99
C GLN A 117 16.02 -15.73 -9.14
N GLU A 118 16.00 -16.25 -10.37
CA GLU A 118 15.97 -15.42 -11.57
C GLU A 118 14.54 -14.93 -11.83
N ARG A 119 14.25 -13.68 -11.44
CA ARG A 119 12.93 -13.03 -11.61
C ARG A 119 12.90 -12.16 -12.87
N LYS A 120 13.21 -12.79 -14.01
CA LYS A 120 13.12 -12.16 -15.33
C LYS A 120 11.71 -12.25 -15.90
N ALA A 121 11.45 -11.40 -16.88
CA ALA A 121 10.27 -11.46 -17.70
C ALA A 121 10.10 -12.86 -18.30
N SER A 122 8.90 -13.43 -18.23
CA SER A 122 8.61 -14.73 -18.78
C SER A 122 7.15 -14.93 -19.15
N VAL A 123 6.93 -15.85 -20.09
CA VAL A 123 5.60 -16.37 -20.43
C VAL A 123 5.62 -17.86 -20.15
N VAL A 124 4.87 -18.29 -19.15
CA VAL A 124 4.77 -19.70 -18.73
C VAL A 124 3.39 -20.24 -19.01
N LYS A 125 3.24 -21.57 -19.08
CA LYS A 125 1.90 -22.18 -19.09
C LYS A 125 1.37 -22.27 -17.66
N SER A 126 0.08 -22.06 -17.49
CA SER A 126 -0.64 -22.20 -16.21
C SER A 126 -0.31 -23.50 -15.47
N ILE A 127 -0.13 -24.62 -16.19
CA ILE A 127 0.23 -25.93 -15.63
C ILE A 127 1.56 -25.96 -14.85
N PHE A 128 2.43 -24.97 -15.01
CA PHE A 128 3.67 -24.85 -14.25
C PHE A 128 3.51 -24.04 -12.96
N ILE A 129 2.34 -23.43 -12.74
CA ILE A 129 1.99 -22.75 -11.50
C ILE A 129 1.09 -23.71 -10.72
N PRO A 130 1.53 -24.17 -9.52
CA PRO A 130 0.73 -25.10 -8.74
C PRO A 130 -0.66 -24.54 -8.44
N GLY A 131 -1.67 -25.41 -8.47
CA GLY A 131 -3.05 -24.99 -8.26
C GLY A 131 -3.67 -24.22 -9.42
N LEU A 132 -3.09 -24.21 -10.63
CA LEU A 132 -3.69 -23.71 -11.88
C LEU A 132 -3.65 -24.75 -13.03
N GLU A 133 -3.46 -26.03 -12.72
CA GLU A 133 -3.28 -27.11 -13.70
C GLU A 133 -4.53 -27.42 -14.54
N ASP A 134 -5.71 -27.08 -14.02
CA ASP A 134 -7.01 -27.20 -14.69
C ASP A 134 -7.27 -26.08 -15.72
N LEU A 135 -6.49 -25.01 -15.70
CA LEU A 135 -6.60 -23.92 -16.67
C LEU A 135 -5.90 -24.32 -17.99
N ASP A 136 -6.51 -25.28 -18.69
CA ASP A 136 -6.00 -25.82 -19.96
C ASP A 136 -5.75 -24.74 -21.02
N ASN A 137 -4.56 -24.77 -21.63
CA ASN A 137 -4.11 -23.83 -22.68
C ASN A 137 -3.99 -22.35 -22.26
N CYS A 138 -4.06 -22.03 -20.97
CA CYS A 138 -3.78 -20.69 -20.47
C CYS A 138 -2.27 -20.41 -20.41
N SER A 139 -1.88 -19.21 -20.86
CA SER A 139 -0.53 -18.66 -20.65
C SER A 139 -0.54 -17.63 -19.53
N VAL A 140 0.53 -17.55 -18.75
CA VAL A 140 0.72 -16.58 -17.67
C VAL A 140 1.93 -15.72 -18.01
N VAL A 141 1.69 -14.42 -18.14
CA VAL A 141 2.68 -13.40 -18.45
C VAL A 141 3.15 -12.77 -17.15
N ILE A 142 4.46 -12.89 -16.90
CA ILE A 142 5.10 -12.52 -15.64
C ILE A 142 6.16 -11.45 -15.94
N PRO A 143 5.99 -10.20 -15.47
CA PRO A 143 6.95 -9.13 -15.65
C PRO A 143 8.21 -9.34 -14.80
N PRO A 144 9.32 -8.66 -15.15
CA PRO A 144 10.57 -8.77 -14.42
C PRO A 144 10.52 -8.01 -13.10
N ALA A 145 11.42 -8.39 -12.19
CA ALA A 145 11.78 -7.57 -11.03
C ALA A 145 13.14 -6.89 -11.28
N ILE A 146 13.31 -5.65 -10.79
CA ILE A 146 14.61 -4.95 -10.82
C ILE A 146 15.54 -5.58 -9.78
N LYS A 147 15.04 -5.76 -8.54
CA LYS A 147 15.81 -6.35 -7.43
C LYS A 147 14.88 -6.97 -6.39
N HIS A 148 15.41 -7.27 -5.21
CA HIS A 148 14.68 -7.94 -4.14
C HIS A 148 13.49 -7.11 -3.61
N GLU A 149 13.61 -5.78 -3.60
CA GLU A 149 12.61 -4.86 -3.02
C GLU A 149 11.82 -4.08 -4.07
N VAL A 150 12.21 -4.14 -5.34
CA VAL A 150 11.64 -3.29 -6.40
C VAL A 150 11.21 -4.19 -7.56
N GLY A 151 9.89 -4.35 -7.68
CA GLY A 151 9.24 -5.28 -8.59
C GLY A 151 8.68 -4.62 -9.85
N ALA A 152 7.70 -5.31 -10.43
CA ALA A 152 7.04 -4.87 -11.65
C ALA A 152 6.10 -3.68 -11.42
N ASP A 153 5.63 -3.51 -10.20
CA ASP A 153 4.89 -2.33 -9.74
C ASP A 153 5.72 -1.03 -9.84
N ALA A 154 6.97 -1.06 -9.39
CA ALA A 154 7.87 0.07 -9.53
C ALA A 154 8.29 0.31 -11.00
N LEU A 155 8.45 -0.75 -11.80
CA LEU A 155 8.63 -0.59 -13.24
C LEU A 155 7.41 0.05 -13.89
N ALA A 156 6.21 -0.35 -13.46
CA ALA A 156 4.97 0.25 -13.93
C ALA A 156 4.90 1.73 -13.56
N LEU A 157 5.27 2.10 -12.33
CA LEU A 157 5.38 3.49 -11.89
C LEU A 157 6.30 4.30 -12.81
N ILE A 158 7.51 3.80 -13.08
CA ILE A 158 8.52 4.46 -13.90
C ILE A 158 7.99 4.69 -15.32
N VAL A 159 7.49 3.64 -15.97
CA VAL A 159 7.09 3.73 -17.38
C VAL A 159 5.80 4.52 -17.54
N LYS A 160 4.82 4.38 -16.63
CA LYS A 160 3.54 5.08 -16.73
C LYS A 160 3.59 6.53 -16.27
N SER A 161 4.58 6.93 -15.47
CA SER A 161 4.80 8.34 -15.14
C SER A 161 5.11 9.19 -16.39
N GLY A 162 5.68 8.60 -17.43
CA GLY A 162 6.21 9.33 -18.59
C GLY A 162 7.51 10.06 -18.26
N MET A 163 8.14 9.78 -17.11
CA MET A 163 9.41 10.41 -16.73
C MET A 163 10.55 10.05 -17.69
N LEU A 164 10.50 8.87 -18.31
CA LEU A 164 11.48 8.42 -19.31
C LEU A 164 11.53 9.35 -20.53
N ASP A 165 10.40 9.94 -20.91
CA ASP A 165 10.24 10.76 -22.10
C ASP A 165 10.63 12.23 -21.89
N ASN A 166 10.91 12.65 -20.64
CA ASN A 166 11.20 14.04 -20.29
C ASN A 166 12.66 14.19 -19.80
N ALA A 167 13.32 15.30 -20.17
CA ALA A 167 14.65 15.66 -19.70
C ALA A 167 14.68 16.19 -18.24
N ASP A 168 13.53 16.57 -17.69
CA ASP A 168 13.42 17.14 -16.35
C ASP A 168 13.85 16.15 -15.26
N ILE A 169 14.51 16.68 -14.22
CA ILE A 169 14.74 15.93 -12.98
C ILE A 169 13.38 15.72 -12.33
N SER A 170 13.00 14.46 -12.16
CA SER A 170 11.65 14.11 -11.72
C SER A 170 11.66 12.93 -10.79
N ILE A 171 10.68 12.90 -9.90
CA ILE A 171 10.49 11.81 -8.95
C ILE A 171 9.10 11.23 -9.12
N ALA A 172 8.98 9.91 -9.13
CA ALA A 172 7.72 9.19 -9.06
C ALA A 172 7.64 8.47 -7.73
N THR A 173 6.47 8.49 -7.09
CA THR A 173 6.22 7.81 -5.82
C THR A 173 4.85 7.14 -5.90
N ASP A 174 4.82 5.83 -5.64
CA ASP A 174 3.59 5.13 -5.32
C ASP A 174 3.27 5.34 -3.84
N TYR A 175 2.11 5.90 -3.53
CA TYR A 175 1.71 6.19 -2.15
C TYR A 175 0.92 5.01 -1.58
N GLY A 176 1.61 3.89 -1.41
CA GLY A 176 1.12 2.71 -0.68
C GLY A 176 1.94 2.44 0.57
N THR A 177 1.65 1.32 1.25
CA THR A 177 2.34 0.90 2.48
C THR A 177 3.87 0.82 2.38
N ASN A 178 4.41 0.43 1.22
CA ASN A 178 5.85 0.27 0.98
C ASN A 178 6.50 1.43 0.22
N ALA A 179 5.71 2.45 -0.15
CA ALA A 179 6.13 3.64 -0.87
C ALA A 179 7.29 3.45 -1.86
N GLU A 180 7.04 2.79 -3.00
CA GLU A 180 8.01 2.62 -4.08
C GLU A 180 8.29 3.96 -4.76
N MET A 181 9.57 4.23 -5.04
CA MET A 181 10.03 5.50 -5.56
C MET A 181 11.04 5.33 -6.69
N ALA A 182 11.00 6.26 -7.64
CA ALA A 182 11.98 6.38 -8.70
C ALA A 182 12.35 7.85 -8.94
N LEU A 183 13.63 8.17 -8.90
CA LEU A 183 14.18 9.49 -9.21
C LEU A 183 14.96 9.42 -10.53
N LYS A 184 14.59 10.24 -11.51
CA LYS A 184 15.32 10.38 -12.78
C LYS A 184 16.21 11.61 -12.75
N VAL A 185 17.49 11.43 -13.09
CA VAL A 185 18.48 12.51 -13.28
C VAL A 185 19.21 12.26 -14.59
N GLY A 186 18.90 13.07 -15.61
CA GLY A 186 19.38 12.79 -16.96
C GLY A 186 18.88 11.43 -17.45
N ASP A 187 19.79 10.54 -17.84
CA ASP A 187 19.48 9.19 -18.33
C ASP A 187 19.55 8.12 -17.21
N VAL A 188 19.75 8.53 -15.95
CA VAL A 188 19.92 7.61 -14.82
C VAL A 188 18.67 7.62 -13.93
N ILE A 189 18.20 6.43 -13.54
CA ILE A 189 17.05 6.25 -12.66
C ILE A 189 17.51 5.59 -11.37
N TYR A 190 17.27 6.24 -10.24
CA TYR A 190 17.53 5.72 -8.90
C TYR A 190 16.22 5.24 -8.30
N THR A 191 16.18 4.01 -7.80
CA THR A 191 14.97 3.44 -7.20
C THR A 191 15.18 3.09 -5.73
N GLY A 192 14.10 3.11 -4.96
CA GLY A 192 14.08 2.69 -3.57
C GLY A 192 12.65 2.44 -3.10
N SER A 193 12.49 1.81 -1.95
CA SER A 193 11.21 1.55 -1.31
C SER A 193 11.34 1.82 0.18
N ALA A 194 10.38 2.53 0.75
CA ALA A 194 10.33 2.88 2.16
C ALA A 194 9.09 2.29 2.80
N ALA A 195 9.25 1.49 3.86
CA ALA A 195 8.11 1.05 4.67
C ALA A 195 7.47 2.27 5.37
N ALA A 196 6.51 2.90 4.69
CA ALA A 196 5.74 4.03 5.19
C ALA A 196 4.71 3.59 6.23
N GLY A 197 4.32 2.31 6.18
CA GLY A 197 3.31 1.75 7.07
C GLY A 197 1.90 2.05 6.57
N PRO A 198 0.88 1.43 7.20
CA PRO A 198 -0.46 1.39 6.64
C PRO A 198 -1.31 2.62 7.06
N ALA A 199 -0.72 3.59 7.78
CA ALA A 199 -1.36 4.85 8.17
C ALA A 199 -1.91 5.65 6.98
N LEU A 200 -1.24 5.59 5.81
CA LEU A 200 -1.71 6.23 4.57
C LEU A 200 -2.95 5.56 3.97
N GLU A 201 -3.28 4.36 4.43
CA GLU A 201 -4.49 3.63 4.08
C GLU A 201 -5.55 3.72 5.19
N GLY A 202 -5.29 4.50 6.24
CA GLY A 202 -6.20 4.65 7.38
C GLY A 202 -6.10 3.54 8.42
N GLN A 203 -5.20 2.56 8.27
CA GLN A 203 -4.96 1.57 9.32
C GLN A 203 -4.02 2.15 10.39
N GLU A 204 -4.00 1.58 11.60
CA GLU A 204 -3.26 2.12 12.77
C GLU A 204 -3.69 3.54 13.23
N ILE A 205 -4.70 4.11 12.59
CA ILE A 205 -5.38 5.34 12.99
C ILE A 205 -6.65 4.96 13.76
N THR A 206 -6.90 5.60 14.91
CA THR A 206 -7.92 5.20 15.89
C THR A 206 -9.32 5.02 15.29
N ASP A 207 -9.84 6.03 14.60
CA ASP A 207 -11.11 5.96 13.84
C ASP A 207 -10.83 5.90 12.32
N GLY A 208 -9.68 5.34 11.96
CA GLY A 208 -9.22 5.24 10.59
C GLY A 208 -9.84 4.07 9.84
N THR A 209 -9.95 4.21 8.52
CA THR A 209 -10.51 3.17 7.66
C THR A 209 -9.95 3.28 6.24
N ILE A 210 -9.89 2.15 5.53
CA ILE A 210 -9.64 2.16 4.08
C ILE A 210 -10.73 2.95 3.34
N ALA A 211 -10.43 3.41 2.13
CA ALA A 211 -11.42 4.13 1.32
C ALA A 211 -12.65 3.25 1.07
N ARG A 212 -13.80 3.67 1.61
CA ARG A 212 -15.11 3.03 1.47
C ARG A 212 -16.22 4.08 1.61
N PRO A 213 -17.48 3.76 1.24
CA PRO A 213 -18.60 4.65 1.48
C PRO A 213 -18.67 5.09 2.95
N HIS A 214 -19.10 6.34 3.17
CA HIS A 214 -19.17 7.00 4.47
C HIS A 214 -17.83 7.27 5.16
N ALA A 215 -16.69 7.16 4.46
CA ALA A 215 -15.39 7.56 5.02
C ALA A 215 -15.06 9.02 4.70
N ILE A 216 -14.55 9.77 5.68
CA ILE A 216 -14.01 11.13 5.47
C ILE A 216 -12.76 11.01 4.57
N SER A 217 -12.81 11.64 3.40
CA SER A 217 -11.75 11.60 2.39
C SER A 217 -10.92 12.87 2.32
N ASP A 218 -11.48 14.00 2.79
CA ASP A 218 -10.83 15.30 2.78
C ASP A 218 -11.43 16.21 3.86
N VAL A 219 -10.71 17.26 4.26
CA VAL A 219 -11.22 18.31 5.15
C VAL A 219 -10.73 19.70 4.73
N THR A 220 -11.52 20.75 4.97
CA THR A 220 -11.08 22.14 4.80
C THR A 220 -11.41 22.98 6.03
N PHE A 221 -10.60 23.99 6.32
CA PHE A 221 -10.87 24.88 7.44
C PHE A 221 -11.75 26.08 7.02
N GLU A 222 -12.89 26.25 7.68
CA GLU A 222 -13.83 27.36 7.48
C GLU A 222 -14.10 28.05 8.83
N ASP A 223 -13.69 29.31 8.99
CA ASP A 223 -14.01 30.15 10.15
C ASP A 223 -13.90 29.47 11.53
N LYS A 224 -12.74 28.86 11.83
CA LYS A 224 -12.43 28.12 13.07
C LYS A 224 -13.11 26.74 13.20
N ALA A 225 -13.71 26.24 12.13
CA ALA A 225 -14.33 24.93 12.06
C ALA A 225 -13.76 24.11 10.90
N LEU A 226 -13.98 22.80 10.95
CA LEU A 226 -13.57 21.84 9.94
C LEU A 226 -14.77 21.42 9.12
N ARG A 227 -14.75 21.75 7.83
CA ARG A 227 -15.64 21.15 6.85
C ARG A 227 -15.11 19.77 6.50
N ASN A 228 -15.95 18.76 6.64
CA ASN A 228 -15.64 17.40 6.27
C ASN A 228 -16.14 17.12 4.86
N TYR A 229 -15.43 16.28 4.12
CA TYR A 229 -15.89 15.71 2.85
C TYR A 229 -15.85 14.19 2.94
N VAL A 230 -16.97 13.57 2.59
CA VAL A 230 -17.24 12.15 2.85
C VAL A 230 -17.48 11.44 1.51
N LEU A 231 -17.03 10.20 1.39
CA LEU A 231 -17.33 9.38 0.21
C LEU A 231 -18.78 8.87 0.29
N ASN A 232 -19.56 9.04 -0.79
CA ASN A 232 -20.90 8.43 -0.89
C ASN A 232 -20.84 6.96 -1.33
N ASP A 233 -22.00 6.33 -1.55
CA ASP A 233 -22.11 4.93 -2.00
C ASP A 233 -21.44 4.69 -3.37
N GLU A 234 -21.38 5.72 -4.21
CA GLU A 234 -20.69 5.70 -5.50
C GLU A 234 -19.18 6.03 -5.43
N MET A 235 -18.65 6.20 -4.20
CA MET A 235 -17.27 6.59 -3.92
C MET A 235 -16.89 7.99 -4.44
N ASP A 236 -17.87 8.86 -4.66
CA ASP A 236 -17.66 10.25 -4.98
C ASP A 236 -17.57 11.09 -3.70
N THR A 237 -16.64 12.05 -3.67
CA THR A 237 -16.46 12.97 -2.55
C THR A 237 -17.59 14.00 -2.50
N VAL A 238 -18.39 13.99 -1.44
CA VAL A 238 -19.49 14.94 -1.21
C VAL A 238 -19.27 15.74 0.07
N GLN A 239 -19.91 16.90 0.16
CA GLN A 239 -19.81 17.79 1.32
C GLN A 239 -20.51 17.17 2.54
N GLY A 240 -19.78 17.03 3.64
CA GLY A 240 -20.28 16.63 4.95
C GLY A 240 -20.49 17.82 5.90
N ASP A 241 -20.49 17.53 7.19
CA ASP A 241 -20.71 18.49 8.26
C ASP A 241 -19.57 19.51 8.39
N LEU A 242 -19.92 20.72 8.80
CA LEU A 242 -19.00 21.69 9.39
C LEU A 242 -19.01 21.53 10.90
N VAL A 243 -17.89 21.14 11.49
CA VAL A 243 -17.79 20.85 12.92
C VAL A 243 -16.72 21.68 13.60
N LYS A 244 -16.96 22.04 14.86
CA LYS A 244 -15.89 22.63 15.66
C LYS A 244 -14.89 21.56 16.09
N PRO A 245 -13.57 21.79 15.89
CA PRO A 245 -12.55 20.78 16.19
C PRO A 245 -12.38 20.50 17.69
N ASP A 246 -12.83 21.39 18.58
CA ASP A 246 -12.63 21.28 20.03
C ASP A 246 -13.64 20.37 20.74
N ASP A 247 -14.91 20.43 20.33
CA ASP A 247 -16.01 19.72 20.98
C ASP A 247 -16.94 18.96 20.02
N GLY A 248 -16.72 19.06 18.70
CA GLY A 248 -17.51 18.37 17.69
C GLY A 248 -18.86 19.02 17.42
N THR A 249 -19.12 20.22 17.93
CA THR A 249 -20.38 20.92 17.68
C THR A 249 -20.57 21.15 16.19
N VAL A 250 -21.66 20.64 15.63
CA VAL A 250 -22.07 20.85 14.24
C VAL A 250 -22.55 22.29 14.07
N ILE A 251 -21.89 23.04 13.20
CA ILE A 251 -22.26 24.40 12.79
C ILE A 251 -23.19 24.37 11.58
N ASP A 252 -22.91 23.45 10.64
CA ASP A 252 -23.68 23.22 9.42
C ASP A 252 -23.72 21.72 9.14
N LYS A 253 -24.90 21.17 8.89
CA LYS A 253 -25.12 19.72 8.76
C LYS A 253 -25.14 19.35 7.28
N GLY A 254 -24.33 18.36 6.89
CA GLY A 254 -24.38 17.74 5.57
C GLY A 254 -25.43 16.63 5.49
N ASP A 255 -25.64 16.12 4.29
CA ASP A 255 -26.68 15.10 4.00
C ASP A 255 -26.17 13.65 4.14
N ILE A 256 -24.92 13.47 4.57
CA ILE A 256 -24.25 12.16 4.66
C ILE A 256 -23.66 11.98 6.05
N GLU A 257 -23.74 10.76 6.60
CA GLU A 257 -23.06 10.37 7.84
C GLU A 257 -21.66 9.82 7.54
N ALA A 258 -20.74 10.03 8.48
CA ALA A 258 -19.38 9.53 8.42
C ALA A 258 -19.14 8.41 9.45
N HIS A 259 -18.43 7.36 9.04
CA HIS A 259 -18.13 6.18 9.87
C HIS A 259 -16.63 5.94 10.11
N GLY A 260 -15.77 6.84 9.62
CA GLY A 260 -14.33 6.78 9.82
C GLY A 260 -13.60 7.81 8.95
N ILE A 261 -12.28 7.87 9.07
CA ILE A 261 -11.42 8.73 8.26
C ILE A 261 -10.42 7.92 7.43
N THR A 262 -10.30 8.25 6.16
CA THR A 262 -9.30 7.64 5.27
C THR A 262 -7.90 8.20 5.54
N GLY A 263 -6.86 7.49 5.11
CA GLY A 263 -5.50 8.03 5.17
C GLY A 263 -5.34 9.34 4.38
N THR A 264 -6.02 9.53 3.25
CA THR A 264 -6.03 10.82 2.52
C THR A 264 -6.71 11.93 3.32
N GLY A 265 -7.79 11.60 4.02
CA GLY A 265 -8.46 12.49 4.98
C GLY A 265 -7.54 12.89 6.14
N VAL A 266 -6.75 11.94 6.67
CA VAL A 266 -5.74 12.21 7.71
C VAL A 266 -4.66 13.17 7.20
N ILE A 267 -4.14 12.96 5.99
CA ILE A 267 -3.18 13.87 5.35
C ILE A 267 -3.74 15.29 5.23
N SER A 268 -4.98 15.42 4.76
CA SER A 268 -5.67 16.71 4.71
C SER A 268 -5.83 17.34 6.08
N LEU A 269 -6.23 16.54 7.08
CA LEU A 269 -6.46 17.02 8.43
C LEU A 269 -5.19 17.56 9.06
N ILE A 270 -4.06 16.87 8.89
CA ILE A 270 -2.76 17.30 9.43
C ILE A 270 -2.35 18.64 8.80
N ASP A 271 -2.48 18.79 7.48
CA ASP A 271 -2.16 20.06 6.81
C ASP A 271 -3.02 21.21 7.34
N GLU A 272 -4.34 21.05 7.36
CA GLU A 272 -5.27 22.07 7.86
C GLU A 272 -5.06 22.37 9.35
N ALA A 273 -4.80 21.35 10.15
CA ALA A 273 -4.59 21.51 11.59
C ALA A 273 -3.26 22.24 11.90
N ILE A 274 -2.18 21.97 11.17
CA ILE A 274 -0.91 22.69 11.31
C ILE A 274 -1.07 24.15 10.86
N LYS A 275 -1.67 24.38 9.67
CA LYS A 275 -1.89 25.74 9.13
C LYS A 275 -2.70 26.63 10.07
N ASN A 276 -3.69 26.06 10.73
CA ASN A 276 -4.60 26.78 11.62
C ASN A 276 -4.18 26.72 13.11
N GLY A 277 -3.00 26.19 13.43
CA GLY A 277 -2.44 26.18 14.78
C GLY A 277 -3.15 25.25 15.77
N LEU A 278 -3.95 24.31 15.26
CA LEU A 278 -4.53 23.22 16.05
C LEU A 278 -3.48 22.16 16.39
N VAL A 279 -2.43 22.04 15.58
CA VAL A 279 -1.30 21.13 15.82
C VAL A 279 -0.01 21.93 15.92
N VAL A 280 0.75 21.66 16.98
CA VAL A 280 2.15 22.05 17.12
C VAL A 280 2.90 20.77 17.50
N LEU A 281 3.60 20.18 16.53
CA LEU A 281 4.19 18.85 16.67
C LEU A 281 4.98 18.68 18.00
N PRO A 282 4.83 17.52 18.68
CA PRO A 282 3.99 16.37 18.33
C PRO A 282 2.57 16.47 18.94
N LYS A 283 2.13 17.68 19.33
CA LYS A 283 0.96 17.90 20.19
C LYS A 283 -0.22 18.50 19.44
N ILE A 284 -1.41 18.08 19.85
CA ILE A 284 -2.67 18.72 19.44
C ILE A 284 -2.99 19.80 20.48
N ASN A 285 -3.05 21.06 20.04
CA ASN A 285 -3.29 22.24 20.86
C ASN A 285 -4.79 22.48 21.11
N LEU A 286 -5.47 21.45 21.63
CA LEU A 286 -6.87 21.48 22.04
C LEU A 286 -7.00 20.94 23.46
N LYS A 287 -8.10 21.27 24.15
CA LYS A 287 -8.30 20.98 25.58
C LYS A 287 -8.10 19.50 25.94
N ASN A 288 -8.42 18.60 25.01
CA ASN A 288 -8.36 17.15 25.21
C ASN A 288 -7.28 16.46 24.36
N SER A 289 -6.39 17.20 23.68
CA SER A 289 -5.43 16.63 22.71
C SER A 289 -6.08 15.75 21.63
N VAL A 290 -7.34 16.05 21.27
CA VAL A 290 -8.11 15.33 20.25
C VAL A 290 -8.81 16.36 19.38
N ILE A 291 -8.74 16.17 18.07
CA ILE A 291 -9.54 16.91 17.09
C ILE A 291 -10.85 16.13 16.87
N GLN A 292 -11.98 16.79 17.04
CA GLN A 292 -13.29 16.24 16.73
C GLN A 292 -13.64 16.50 15.26
N LEU A 293 -14.10 15.45 14.59
CA LEU A 293 -14.61 15.47 13.23
C LEU A 293 -16.12 15.19 13.24
N GLN A 294 -16.69 15.12 12.04
CA GLN A 294 -18.08 14.75 11.84
C GLN A 294 -18.46 13.44 12.55
N ASP A 295 -19.70 13.38 13.05
CA ASP A 295 -20.32 12.19 13.67
C ASP A 295 -19.51 11.54 14.81
N GLY A 296 -18.68 12.34 15.49
CA GLY A 296 -17.93 11.91 16.67
C GLY A 296 -16.64 11.15 16.35
N ILE A 297 -16.23 11.11 15.08
CA ILE A 297 -14.91 10.62 14.64
C ILE A 297 -13.82 11.50 15.28
N LYS A 298 -12.74 10.87 15.74
CA LYS A 298 -11.67 11.51 16.49
C LYS A 298 -10.32 11.28 15.83
N PHE A 299 -9.47 12.27 16.00
CA PHE A 299 -8.06 12.19 15.66
C PHE A 299 -7.22 12.65 16.85
N ASN A 300 -6.35 11.78 17.35
CA ASN A 300 -5.57 12.02 18.58
C ASN A 300 -4.05 12.10 18.32
N GLU A 301 -3.26 12.34 19.36
CA GLU A 301 -1.80 12.49 19.24
C GLU A 301 -1.08 11.20 18.82
N HIS A 302 -1.62 10.02 19.12
CA HIS A 302 -1.08 8.76 18.62
C HIS A 302 -1.25 8.70 17.10
N ASP A 303 -2.46 9.00 16.60
CA ASP A 303 -2.75 9.05 15.16
C ASP A 303 -1.84 10.05 14.43
N LEU A 304 -1.59 11.23 15.02
CA LEU A 304 -0.67 12.24 14.50
C LEU A 304 0.76 11.71 14.38
N VAL A 305 1.23 10.96 15.37
CA VAL A 305 2.59 10.38 15.36
C VAL A 305 2.69 9.28 14.31
N GLU A 306 1.71 8.38 14.20
CA GLU A 306 1.74 7.30 13.21
C GLU A 306 1.68 7.84 11.77
N ALA A 307 0.77 8.78 11.49
CA ALA A 307 0.75 9.46 10.19
C ALA A 307 2.07 10.22 9.91
N GLY A 308 2.62 10.87 10.94
CA GLY A 308 3.93 11.54 10.85
C GLY A 308 5.09 10.60 10.53
N ARG A 309 5.07 9.35 11.03
CA ARG A 309 6.07 8.33 10.66
C ARG A 309 5.99 8.00 9.18
N ALA A 310 4.80 7.81 8.64
CA ALA A 310 4.60 7.55 7.22
C ALA A 310 5.08 8.70 6.33
N ILE A 311 4.69 9.94 6.66
CA ILE A 311 5.15 11.15 5.96
C ILE A 311 6.69 11.27 6.03
N GLY A 312 7.25 11.02 7.22
CA GLY A 312 8.68 11.03 7.47
C GLY A 312 9.44 9.97 6.67
N ALA A 313 8.92 8.74 6.58
CA ALA A 313 9.53 7.67 5.82
C ALA A 313 9.62 8.01 4.33
N ILE A 314 8.54 8.60 3.78
CA ILE A 314 8.51 9.04 2.38
C ILE A 314 9.54 10.15 2.13
N ARG A 315 9.54 11.20 2.97
CA ARG A 315 10.49 12.31 2.82
C ARG A 315 11.94 11.85 3.00
N ALA A 316 12.21 10.92 3.91
CA ALA A 316 13.52 10.30 4.06
C ALA A 316 13.94 9.53 2.81
N GLY A 317 13.01 8.80 2.18
CA GLY A 317 13.23 8.13 0.89
C GLY A 317 13.63 9.11 -0.23
N HIS A 318 12.91 10.22 -0.36
CA HIS A 318 13.25 11.27 -1.33
C HIS A 318 14.65 11.85 -1.10
N ILE A 319 14.98 12.16 0.17
CA ILE A 319 16.32 12.65 0.56
C ILE A 319 17.40 11.64 0.21
N THR A 320 17.15 10.35 0.44
CA THR A 320 18.11 9.28 0.13
C THR A 320 18.38 9.15 -1.36
N LEU A 321 17.34 9.17 -2.20
CA LEU A 321 17.52 9.11 -3.65
C LEU A 321 18.29 10.33 -4.16
N CYS A 322 17.98 11.53 -3.66
CA CYS A 322 18.74 12.74 -4.00
C CYS A 322 20.20 12.64 -3.56
N ASN A 323 20.46 12.08 -2.37
CA ASN A 323 21.80 11.87 -1.86
C ASN A 323 22.59 10.88 -2.73
N ALA A 324 21.96 9.79 -3.16
CA ALA A 324 22.57 8.80 -4.05
C ALA A 324 22.86 9.38 -5.45
N ALA A 325 22.00 10.28 -5.94
CA ALA A 325 22.19 10.98 -7.20
C ALA A 325 23.14 12.19 -7.12
N GLY A 326 23.47 12.65 -5.91
CA GLY A 326 24.33 13.82 -5.70
C GLY A 326 23.65 15.15 -6.04
N ILE A 327 22.33 15.24 -5.93
CA ILE A 327 21.53 16.45 -6.20
C ILE A 327 20.85 16.98 -4.93
N GLY A 328 20.38 18.22 -4.96
CA GLY A 328 19.51 18.81 -3.95
C GLY A 328 18.04 18.44 -4.16
N MET A 329 17.24 18.56 -3.11
CA MET A 329 15.78 18.36 -3.21
C MET A 329 15.11 19.47 -4.05
N GLU A 330 15.72 20.66 -4.11
CA GLU A 330 15.32 21.78 -4.96
C GLU A 330 15.52 21.55 -6.45
N ASP A 331 16.34 20.57 -6.85
CA ASP A 331 16.62 20.31 -8.26
C ASP A 331 15.46 19.53 -8.93
N ILE A 332 14.57 18.92 -8.14
CA ILE A 332 13.42 18.16 -8.63
C ILE A 332 12.35 19.12 -9.15
N GLN A 333 11.99 18.96 -10.42
CA GLN A 333 11.06 19.86 -11.12
C GLN A 333 9.64 19.29 -11.14
N THR A 334 9.52 17.97 -11.29
CA THR A 334 8.23 17.29 -11.45
C THR A 334 8.12 16.12 -10.48
N ALA A 335 6.98 16.03 -9.78
CA ALA A 335 6.62 14.88 -8.96
C ALA A 335 5.42 14.13 -9.57
N TYR A 336 5.51 12.80 -9.63
CA TYR A 336 4.43 11.91 -10.04
C TYR A 336 3.90 11.15 -8.83
N MET A 337 2.58 11.17 -8.65
CA MET A 337 1.89 10.46 -7.58
C MET A 337 1.08 9.30 -8.15
N SER A 338 1.38 8.08 -7.68
CA SER A 338 0.71 6.83 -8.06
C SER A 338 0.06 6.16 -6.86
N GLY A 339 -0.72 5.12 -7.14
CA GLY A 339 -1.42 4.33 -6.14
C GLY A 339 -2.79 4.91 -5.81
N ALA A 340 -3.57 4.16 -5.04
CA ALA A 340 -4.90 4.60 -4.62
C ALA A 340 -4.81 5.92 -3.83
N ALA A 341 -3.96 5.98 -2.80
CA ALA A 341 -3.79 7.22 -2.05
C ALA A 341 -3.24 8.34 -2.93
N GLY A 342 -2.24 8.08 -3.78
CA GLY A 342 -1.68 9.11 -4.66
C GLY A 342 -2.67 9.68 -5.67
N THR A 343 -3.73 8.95 -6.03
CA THR A 343 -4.78 9.40 -6.94
C THR A 343 -5.81 10.30 -6.26
N TYR A 344 -6.22 9.96 -5.05
CA TYR A 344 -7.30 10.66 -4.34
C TYR A 344 -6.80 11.74 -3.37
N MET A 345 -5.55 11.65 -2.91
CA MET A 345 -4.94 12.63 -2.01
C MET A 345 -4.90 14.01 -2.64
N ASP A 346 -5.18 15.04 -1.84
CA ASP A 346 -4.95 16.42 -2.25
C ASP A 346 -3.44 16.67 -2.36
N ALA A 347 -2.98 16.82 -3.60
CA ALA A 347 -1.57 17.02 -3.93
C ALA A 347 -0.96 18.25 -3.25
N ILE A 348 -1.74 19.32 -3.06
CA ILE A 348 -1.25 20.55 -2.41
C ILE A 348 -1.11 20.34 -0.91
N LYS A 349 -2.07 19.69 -0.26
CA LYS A 349 -2.00 19.37 1.18
C LYS A 349 -0.85 18.41 1.47
N ALA A 350 -0.68 17.37 0.65
CA ALA A 350 0.45 16.44 0.70
C ALA A 350 1.80 17.14 0.53
N HIS A 351 1.89 18.09 -0.41
CA HIS A 351 3.08 18.91 -0.63
C HIS A 351 3.46 19.74 0.59
N ASN A 352 2.48 20.41 1.22
CA ASN A 352 2.71 21.29 2.37
C ASN A 352 3.30 20.57 3.59
N ILE A 353 2.92 19.30 3.81
CA ILE A 353 3.41 18.50 4.93
C ILE A 353 4.69 17.71 4.60
N GLY A 354 5.16 17.79 3.35
CA GLY A 354 6.44 17.25 2.90
C GLY A 354 6.39 15.81 2.39
N MET A 355 5.22 15.33 1.94
CA MET A 355 5.11 14.06 1.21
C MET A 355 5.56 14.18 -0.25
N ILE A 356 5.82 15.40 -0.73
CA ILE A 356 6.29 15.73 -2.08
C ILE A 356 7.47 16.71 -1.92
N PRO A 357 8.52 16.65 -2.76
CA PRO A 357 9.64 17.58 -2.65
C PRO A 357 9.20 19.05 -2.72
N TYR A 358 9.80 19.89 -1.88
CA TYR A 358 9.24 21.21 -1.54
C TYR A 358 9.30 22.26 -2.67
N ASP A 359 10.16 22.09 -3.68
CA ASP A 359 10.41 23.07 -4.75
C ASP A 359 9.93 22.60 -6.14
N VAL A 360 9.10 21.54 -6.20
CA VAL A 360 8.55 21.07 -7.48
C VAL A 360 7.66 22.14 -8.12
N GLY A 361 7.77 22.28 -9.45
CA GLY A 361 6.91 23.16 -10.25
C GLY A 361 5.64 22.47 -10.72
N GLN A 362 5.67 21.15 -10.86
CA GLN A 362 4.54 20.34 -11.34
C GLN A 362 4.34 19.08 -10.50
N ILE A 363 3.08 18.76 -10.22
CA ILE A 363 2.65 17.49 -9.64
C ILE A 363 1.68 16.83 -10.63
N SER A 364 1.88 15.55 -10.94
CA SER A 364 1.00 14.79 -11.82
C SER A 364 0.48 13.53 -11.12
N GLN A 365 -0.84 13.38 -11.00
CA GLN A 365 -1.48 12.21 -10.40
C GLN A 365 -1.85 11.22 -11.51
N ILE A 366 -1.28 10.00 -11.45
CA ILE A 366 -1.23 9.08 -12.60
C ILE A 366 -2.03 7.78 -12.43
N GLY A 367 -2.70 7.56 -11.31
CA GLY A 367 -3.58 6.39 -11.12
C GLY A 367 -2.88 5.14 -10.58
N ASN A 368 -3.53 3.99 -10.73
CA ASN A 368 -2.89 2.68 -10.52
C ASN A 368 -2.09 2.29 -11.76
N THR A 369 -0.76 2.33 -11.66
CA THR A 369 0.13 2.00 -12.77
C THR A 369 0.27 0.50 -13.00
N SER A 370 0.26 -0.31 -11.94
CA SER A 370 0.44 -1.77 -11.99
C SER A 370 -0.63 -2.48 -12.81
N LEU A 371 -1.91 -2.14 -12.60
CA LEU A 371 -3.02 -2.73 -13.34
C LEU A 371 -2.98 -2.35 -14.83
N ILE A 372 -2.58 -1.11 -15.13
CA ILE A 372 -2.40 -0.64 -16.50
C ILE A 372 -1.31 -1.47 -17.19
N VAL A 373 -0.17 -1.69 -16.54
CA VAL A 373 0.92 -2.48 -17.11
C VAL A 373 0.56 -3.96 -17.24
N ALA A 374 -0.16 -4.53 -16.27
CA ALA A 374 -0.68 -5.90 -16.39
C ALA A 374 -1.55 -6.05 -17.65
N LYS A 375 -2.40 -5.06 -17.96
CA LYS A 375 -3.15 -5.03 -19.22
C LYS A 375 -2.25 -4.87 -20.44
N GLU A 376 -1.25 -3.99 -20.40
CA GLU A 376 -0.36 -3.77 -21.55
C GLU A 376 0.42 -5.05 -21.92
N ILE A 377 0.98 -5.77 -20.94
CA ILE A 377 1.72 -7.02 -21.19
C ILE A 377 0.81 -8.20 -21.53
N LEU A 378 -0.46 -8.17 -21.11
CA LEU A 378 -1.49 -9.12 -21.55
C LEU A 378 -1.69 -9.03 -23.07
N LEU A 379 -1.81 -7.79 -23.57
CA LEU A 379 -2.13 -7.47 -24.96
C LEU A 379 -0.90 -7.49 -25.86
N SER A 380 0.30 -7.23 -25.33
CA SER A 380 1.55 -7.19 -26.12
C SER A 380 2.70 -7.88 -25.40
N GLU A 381 3.22 -8.94 -26.02
CA GLU A 381 4.44 -9.60 -25.54
C GLU A 381 5.69 -8.74 -25.76
N ASP A 382 5.74 -7.92 -26.81
CA ASP A 382 6.85 -6.98 -27.03
C ASP A 382 7.00 -6.01 -25.86
N ARG A 383 5.87 -5.60 -25.27
CA ARG A 383 5.85 -4.74 -24.10
C ARG A 383 6.46 -5.40 -22.86
N LEU A 384 6.28 -6.72 -22.71
CA LEU A 384 6.91 -7.47 -21.63
C LEU A 384 8.44 -7.42 -21.74
N TRP A 385 8.97 -7.56 -22.95
CA TRP A 385 10.41 -7.53 -23.21
C TRP A 385 11.00 -6.12 -23.08
N GLU A 386 10.26 -5.09 -23.45
CA GLU A 386 10.65 -3.69 -23.18
C GLU A 386 10.82 -3.44 -21.66
N LEU A 387 9.91 -3.97 -20.83
CA LEU A 387 10.05 -3.88 -19.37
C LEU A 387 11.32 -4.60 -18.86
N GLN A 388 11.73 -5.71 -19.50
CA GLN A 388 12.97 -6.41 -19.18
C GLN A 388 14.20 -5.55 -19.48
N GLU A 389 14.22 -4.89 -20.64
CA GLU A 389 15.32 -3.98 -21.01
C GLU A 389 15.44 -2.83 -20.02
N ILE A 390 14.31 -2.18 -19.70
CA ILE A 390 14.26 -1.08 -18.72
C ILE A 390 14.72 -1.58 -17.33
N ALA A 391 14.28 -2.76 -16.90
CA ALA A 391 14.71 -3.32 -15.62
C ALA A 391 16.23 -3.51 -15.56
N GLU A 392 16.84 -4.02 -16.63
CA GLU A 392 18.29 -4.24 -16.73
C GLU A 392 19.10 -2.94 -16.63
N GLU A 393 18.58 -1.83 -17.18
CA GLU A 393 19.22 -0.51 -17.08
C GLU A 393 19.22 0.05 -15.65
N ILE A 394 18.16 -0.22 -14.88
CA ILE A 394 17.95 0.34 -13.53
C ILE A 394 18.64 -0.46 -12.42
N VAL A 395 18.91 -1.76 -12.64
CA VAL A 395 19.49 -2.67 -11.61
C VAL A 395 20.73 -2.08 -10.93
N GLY A 396 21.57 -1.35 -11.69
CA GLY A 396 22.83 -0.78 -11.21
C GLY A 396 22.70 0.40 -10.23
N THR A 397 21.52 1.02 -10.15
CA THR A 397 21.29 2.31 -9.46
C THR A 397 20.20 2.20 -8.38
N HIS A 398 19.72 0.99 -8.11
CA HIS A 398 18.81 0.71 -7.00
C HIS A 398 19.49 0.90 -5.62
N VAL A 399 18.82 1.64 -4.74
CA VAL A 399 19.24 1.95 -3.37
C VAL A 399 18.41 1.16 -2.35
N MET A 400 19.07 0.24 -1.64
CA MET A 400 18.44 -0.55 -0.57
C MET A 400 18.36 0.28 0.72
N PHE A 401 17.23 0.93 0.97
CA PHE A 401 17.04 1.85 2.09
C PHE A 401 17.31 1.20 3.46
N ALA A 402 16.99 -0.08 3.62
CA ALA A 402 17.25 -0.82 4.86
C ALA A 402 18.74 -0.92 5.23
N MET A 403 19.66 -0.75 4.26
CA MET A 403 21.11 -0.77 4.45
C MET A 403 21.78 0.57 4.20
N ASP A 404 21.01 1.61 3.87
CA ASP A 404 21.55 2.90 3.48
C ASP A 404 21.65 3.87 4.69
N ASP A 405 22.85 4.36 4.94
CA ASP A 405 23.11 5.26 6.07
C ASP A 405 22.41 6.62 5.91
N ALA A 406 22.21 7.10 4.67
CA ALA A 406 21.51 8.36 4.44
C ALA A 406 20.01 8.21 4.78
N PHE A 407 19.38 7.10 4.39
CA PHE A 407 18.00 6.81 4.78
C PHE A 407 17.83 6.73 6.29
N LYS A 408 18.68 5.94 6.95
CA LYS A 408 18.64 5.79 8.41
C LYS A 408 18.77 7.13 9.13
N GLU A 409 19.72 7.96 8.72
CA GLU A 409 19.96 9.27 9.33
C GLU A 409 18.81 10.26 9.04
N ALA A 410 18.32 10.30 7.80
CA ALA A 410 17.18 11.13 7.43
C ALA A 410 15.92 10.71 8.23
N TYR A 411 15.63 9.42 8.29
CA TYR A 411 14.43 8.91 8.97
C TYR A 411 14.49 9.14 10.50
N ILE A 412 15.65 9.01 11.14
CA ILE A 412 15.80 9.38 12.57
C ILE A 412 15.47 10.86 12.81
N LEU A 413 15.87 11.74 11.90
CA LEU A 413 15.55 13.16 11.99
C LEU A 413 14.06 13.44 11.77
N GLU A 414 13.42 12.69 10.87
CA GLU A 414 11.98 12.72 10.64
C GLU A 414 11.18 12.25 11.85
N LEU A 415 11.58 11.14 12.47
CA LEU A 415 10.99 10.67 13.73
C LEU A 415 11.12 11.70 14.84
N SER A 416 12.25 12.40 14.90
CA SER A 416 12.44 13.48 15.87
C SER A 416 11.57 14.70 15.56
N TYR A 417 11.30 14.98 14.29
CA TYR A 417 10.43 16.07 13.86
C TYR A 417 8.96 15.78 14.18
N TRP A 418 8.46 14.63 13.74
CA TRP A 418 7.06 14.23 13.89
C TRP A 418 6.72 13.72 15.29
N GLY A 419 7.56 12.85 15.86
CA GLY A 419 7.30 12.19 17.15
C GLY A 419 7.72 12.99 18.37
N GLU A 420 8.78 13.81 18.26
CA GLU A 420 9.34 14.57 19.39
C GLU A 420 9.18 16.09 19.25
N GLY A 421 8.60 16.57 18.15
CA GLY A 421 8.38 18.01 17.90
C GLY A 421 9.65 18.82 17.69
N MET A 422 10.69 18.21 17.11
CA MET A 422 11.90 18.96 16.74
C MET A 422 11.50 20.15 15.86
N PRO A 423 11.93 21.39 16.15
CA PRO A 423 11.60 22.52 15.30
C PRO A 423 12.15 22.32 13.89
N PHE A 424 11.39 22.69 12.85
CA PHE A 424 11.78 22.51 11.44
C PHE A 424 13.16 23.12 11.12
N LYS A 425 13.50 24.27 11.71
CA LYS A 425 14.83 24.90 11.57
C LYS A 425 15.97 24.02 12.10
N VAL A 426 15.71 23.24 13.15
CA VAL A 426 16.67 22.31 13.75
C VAL A 426 16.81 21.06 12.88
N LEU A 427 15.72 20.54 12.32
CA LEU A 427 15.73 19.47 11.31
C LEU A 427 16.65 19.85 10.13
N LYS A 428 16.42 21.02 9.50
CA LYS A 428 17.27 21.54 8.41
C LYS A 428 18.76 21.62 8.80
N LYS A 429 19.04 22.10 10.02
CA LYS A 429 20.41 22.21 10.55
C LYS A 429 21.08 20.84 10.67
N TYR A 430 20.36 19.82 11.13
CA TYR A 430 20.92 18.48 11.28
C TYR A 430 21.11 17.77 9.94
N LEU A 431 20.19 17.90 8.98
CA LEU A 431 20.39 17.42 7.60
C LEU A 431 21.69 17.97 7.02
N LYS A 432 21.90 19.29 7.11
CA LYS A 432 23.14 19.93 6.66
C LYS A 432 24.38 19.43 7.42
N LYS A 433 24.29 19.22 8.73
CA LYS A 433 25.40 18.69 9.55
C LYS A 433 25.78 17.25 9.13
N LYS A 434 24.77 16.45 8.76
CA LYS A 434 24.91 15.08 8.26
C LYS A 434 25.31 15.03 6.78
N LYS A 435 25.40 16.19 6.10
CA LYS A 435 25.69 16.33 4.66
C LYS A 435 24.65 15.67 3.77
N LEU A 436 23.41 15.62 4.23
CA LEU A 436 22.26 15.12 3.47
C LEU A 436 21.63 16.28 2.67
N PRO A 437 20.94 15.97 1.55
CA PRO A 437 20.08 16.94 0.87
C PRO A 437 19.17 17.66 1.86
N THR A 438 19.13 18.98 1.75
CA THR A 438 18.33 19.81 2.66
C THR A 438 16.92 19.97 2.14
N ILE A 439 15.99 20.25 3.06
CA ILE A 439 14.60 20.58 2.78
C ILE A 439 14.33 22.06 3.11
N ASP A 440 13.28 22.64 2.56
CA ASP A 440 12.76 23.93 3.00
C ASP A 440 11.23 23.96 3.01
N VAL A 441 10.66 25.10 3.43
CA VAL A 441 9.24 25.37 3.31
C VAL A 441 8.85 25.53 1.84
N VAL A 442 7.65 25.08 1.49
CA VAL A 442 7.07 25.25 0.16
C VAL A 442 7.03 26.75 -0.20
N LYS A 443 7.64 27.12 -1.33
CA LYS A 443 7.77 28.53 -1.76
C LYS A 443 6.65 28.97 -2.70
N SER A 444 6.12 28.04 -3.48
CA SER A 444 5.09 28.28 -4.50
C SER A 444 4.15 27.08 -4.60
N VAL A 445 2.90 27.35 -4.99
CA VAL A 445 1.92 26.31 -5.27
C VAL A 445 2.25 25.71 -6.64
N PRO A 446 2.56 24.40 -6.74
CA PRO A 446 2.85 23.74 -8.01
C PRO A 446 1.60 23.64 -8.89
N ALA A 447 1.81 23.52 -10.20
CA ALA A 447 0.74 23.14 -11.12
C ALA A 447 0.37 21.67 -10.88
N VAL A 448 -0.92 21.39 -10.64
CA VAL A 448 -1.42 20.02 -10.44
C VAL A 448 -2.13 19.54 -11.67
N GLU A 449 -1.65 18.45 -12.25
CA GLU A 449 -2.27 17.72 -13.35
C GLU A 449 -2.88 16.41 -12.80
N LYS A 450 -4.20 16.24 -12.93
CA LYS A 450 -4.86 14.94 -12.71
C LYS A 450 -5.02 14.23 -14.05
N ARG A 451 -4.14 13.27 -14.37
CA ARG A 451 -4.23 12.49 -15.62
C ARG A 451 -5.39 11.50 -15.58
N VAL A 452 -5.79 11.09 -14.39
CA VAL A 452 -6.95 10.23 -14.14
C VAL A 452 -7.82 10.83 -13.03
N VAL A 453 -9.12 10.51 -13.06
CA VAL A 453 -10.08 10.91 -12.03
C VAL A 453 -10.19 9.86 -10.93
N LYS A 454 -10.05 8.58 -11.30
CA LYS A 454 -10.10 7.41 -10.41
C LYS A 454 -8.84 6.58 -10.63
N ASP A 455 -8.42 5.83 -9.63
CA ASP A 455 -7.25 4.94 -9.70
C ASP A 455 -7.46 3.82 -10.73
N ILE A 456 -8.72 3.36 -10.89
CA ILE A 456 -9.19 2.51 -12.00
C ILE A 456 -10.20 3.29 -12.86
N PRO A 457 -9.78 3.89 -13.98
CA PRO A 457 -10.64 4.79 -14.76
C PRO A 457 -11.69 4.08 -15.61
N VAL A 458 -11.47 2.81 -15.97
CA VAL A 458 -12.36 2.02 -16.83
C VAL A 458 -12.70 0.72 -16.13
N LEU A 459 -13.98 0.55 -15.76
CA LEU A 459 -14.46 -0.63 -15.02
C LEU A 459 -14.96 -1.75 -15.94
N GLY A 460 -15.39 -1.40 -17.15
CA GLY A 460 -16.07 -2.28 -18.11
C GLY A 460 -17.59 -2.23 -17.97
N GLU A 461 -18.31 -2.69 -18.98
CA GLU A 461 -19.77 -2.62 -19.04
C GLU A 461 -20.48 -3.56 -18.04
N GLU A 462 -19.80 -4.62 -17.58
CA GLU A 462 -20.28 -5.49 -16.49
C GLU A 462 -20.02 -4.88 -15.10
N GLY A 463 -19.33 -3.74 -15.02
CA GLY A 463 -19.13 -2.96 -13.81
C GLY A 463 -17.99 -3.43 -12.89
N LEU A 464 -18.04 -2.95 -11.65
CA LEU A 464 -17.10 -3.25 -10.57
C LEU A 464 -17.76 -4.16 -9.52
N HIS A 465 -17.07 -5.21 -9.11
CA HIS A 465 -17.41 -5.99 -7.92
C HIS A 465 -16.30 -5.88 -6.87
N VAL A 466 -16.69 -5.75 -5.61
CA VAL A 466 -15.79 -5.68 -4.46
C VAL A 466 -15.91 -6.99 -3.69
N LEU A 467 -14.83 -7.75 -3.63
CA LEU A 467 -14.74 -8.99 -2.86
C LEU A 467 -14.31 -8.64 -1.43
N ASP A 468 -15.27 -8.64 -0.50
CA ASP A 468 -15.04 -8.28 0.92
C ASP A 468 -14.31 -9.36 1.72
N LYS A 469 -14.48 -10.62 1.32
CA LYS A 469 -13.87 -11.78 1.96
C LYS A 469 -13.01 -12.53 0.96
N VAL A 470 -11.70 -12.41 1.13
CA VAL A 470 -10.71 -12.84 0.14
C VAL A 470 -9.81 -13.91 0.73
N GLY A 471 -9.53 -13.77 2.02
CA GLY A 471 -8.81 -14.76 2.80
C GLY A 471 -9.71 -15.89 3.26
N THR A 472 -9.06 -16.93 3.81
CA THR A 472 -9.71 -18.04 4.49
C THR A 472 -9.49 -17.97 6.00
N TYR A 473 -9.85 -19.03 6.72
CA TYR A 473 -9.56 -19.19 8.15
C TYR A 473 -8.29 -20.00 8.40
N LEU A 474 -7.43 -19.49 9.28
CA LEU A 474 -6.48 -20.30 10.04
C LEU A 474 -7.20 -20.80 11.29
N THR A 475 -7.12 -22.09 11.60
CA THR A 475 -7.81 -22.69 12.75
C THR A 475 -6.87 -23.53 13.59
N MET A 476 -7.18 -23.61 14.88
CA MET A 476 -6.53 -24.55 15.79
C MET A 476 -7.46 -24.92 16.94
N VAL A 477 -7.24 -26.11 17.49
CA VAL A 477 -7.86 -26.53 18.76
C VAL A 477 -6.84 -26.31 19.87
N ILE A 478 -7.16 -25.43 20.82
CA ILE A 478 -6.27 -25.11 21.94
C ILE A 478 -6.59 -26.04 23.11
N GLU A 479 -5.77 -27.07 23.30
CA GLU A 479 -5.89 -27.96 24.46
C GLU A 479 -5.70 -27.19 25.78
N GLY A 480 -6.62 -27.38 26.73
CA GLY A 480 -6.59 -26.68 28.02
C GLY A 480 -7.10 -25.23 27.98
N CYS A 481 -7.65 -24.77 26.85
CA CYS A 481 -8.28 -23.44 26.78
C CYS A 481 -9.52 -23.37 27.68
N GLU A 482 -9.52 -22.42 28.62
CA GLU A 482 -10.67 -22.14 29.50
C GLU A 482 -11.72 -21.24 28.84
N THR A 483 -11.64 -21.01 27.52
CA THR A 483 -12.60 -20.17 26.76
C THR A 483 -12.79 -18.76 27.33
N CYS A 484 -11.70 -18.13 27.78
CA CYS A 484 -11.78 -16.78 28.38
C CYS A 484 -12.01 -15.63 27.37
N HIS A 485 -11.97 -15.91 26.07
CA HIS A 485 -12.12 -14.97 24.95
C HIS A 485 -11.15 -13.77 24.92
N LYS A 486 -10.11 -13.73 25.78
CA LYS A 486 -9.15 -12.62 25.79
C LYS A 486 -8.43 -12.44 24.46
N CYS A 487 -8.07 -13.53 23.78
CA CYS A 487 -7.42 -13.48 22.47
C CYS A 487 -8.31 -12.82 21.39
N VAL A 488 -9.63 -13.02 21.47
CA VAL A 488 -10.63 -12.37 20.60
C VAL A 488 -10.71 -10.88 20.94
N GLN A 489 -10.87 -10.55 22.22
CA GLN A 489 -11.09 -9.17 22.69
C GLN A 489 -9.94 -8.21 22.42
N VAL A 490 -8.70 -8.70 22.32
CA VAL A 490 -7.52 -7.87 22.05
C VAL A 490 -7.19 -7.76 20.56
N CYS A 491 -7.93 -8.45 19.69
CA CYS A 491 -7.70 -8.39 18.25
C CYS A 491 -8.11 -7.01 17.73
N PRO A 492 -7.21 -6.24 17.09
CA PRO A 492 -7.51 -4.87 16.68
C PRO A 492 -8.48 -4.80 15.48
N ASN A 493 -8.53 -5.85 14.66
CA ASN A 493 -9.26 -5.86 13.39
C ASN A 493 -10.41 -6.86 13.39
N ASP A 494 -10.80 -7.38 14.55
CA ASP A 494 -11.83 -8.42 14.70
C ASP A 494 -11.57 -9.67 13.81
N ALA A 495 -10.31 -9.95 13.53
CA ALA A 495 -9.89 -11.08 12.69
C ALA A 495 -10.13 -12.44 13.35
N LEU A 496 -10.31 -12.48 14.67
CA LEU A 496 -10.28 -13.70 15.48
C LEU A 496 -11.65 -14.00 16.08
N SER A 497 -12.16 -15.19 15.81
CA SER A 497 -13.34 -15.76 16.46
C SER A 497 -13.00 -17.07 17.17
N MET A 498 -13.85 -17.50 18.09
CA MET A 498 -13.64 -18.72 18.86
C MET A 498 -14.97 -19.43 19.11
N GLU A 499 -15.00 -20.73 18.85
CA GLU A 499 -16.11 -21.65 19.16
C GLU A 499 -15.55 -22.77 20.03
N ASP A 500 -16.08 -22.92 21.25
CA ASP A 500 -15.47 -23.74 22.30
C ASP A 500 -13.96 -23.46 22.45
N ASN A 501 -13.11 -24.48 22.33
CA ASN A 501 -11.66 -24.35 22.37
C ASN A 501 -11.02 -24.23 20.98
N ARG A 502 -11.81 -24.08 19.91
CA ARG A 502 -11.34 -23.87 18.55
C ARG A 502 -11.27 -22.38 18.25
N VAL A 503 -10.08 -21.91 17.88
CA VAL A 503 -9.89 -20.57 17.35
C VAL A 503 -9.98 -20.59 15.83
N MET A 504 -10.55 -19.53 15.26
CA MET A 504 -10.57 -19.25 13.83
C MET A 504 -10.07 -17.83 13.60
N ILE A 505 -9.07 -17.66 12.73
CA ILE A 505 -8.51 -16.37 12.36
C ILE A 505 -8.76 -16.15 10.88
N ARG A 506 -9.48 -15.08 10.53
CA ARG A 506 -9.55 -14.58 9.15
C ARG A 506 -8.18 -14.08 8.71
N THR A 507 -7.61 -14.75 7.73
CA THR A 507 -6.27 -14.44 7.20
C THR A 507 -6.18 -13.02 6.65
N ASP A 508 -7.21 -12.56 5.95
CA ASP A 508 -7.28 -11.26 5.30
C ASP A 508 -7.53 -10.07 6.24
N LEU A 509 -7.85 -10.32 7.52
CA LEU A 509 -8.00 -9.27 8.54
C LEU A 509 -6.86 -9.29 9.58
N CYS A 510 -6.03 -10.33 9.57
CA CYS A 510 -5.01 -10.51 10.58
C CYS A 510 -3.75 -9.71 10.22
N ASP A 511 -3.29 -8.84 11.11
CA ASP A 511 -2.02 -8.07 10.97
C ASP A 511 -0.74 -8.93 10.99
N GLY A 512 -0.85 -10.25 10.89
CA GLY A 512 0.33 -11.10 10.81
C GLY A 512 1.14 -11.18 12.11
N ALA A 513 2.36 -11.70 11.96
CA ALA A 513 3.22 -12.09 13.06
C ALA A 513 3.83 -10.92 13.84
N HIS A 514 3.63 -9.68 13.39
CA HIS A 514 4.11 -8.48 14.08
C HIS A 514 3.15 -7.99 15.17
N CYS A 515 1.84 -8.27 15.05
CA CYS A 515 0.84 -7.84 16.02
C CYS A 515 0.89 -8.68 17.30
N GLN A 516 0.79 -10.02 17.20
CA GLN A 516 0.87 -11.01 18.29
C GLN A 516 0.02 -10.74 19.56
N LYS A 517 -0.90 -9.76 19.55
CA LYS A 517 -1.69 -9.38 20.74
C LYS A 517 -2.49 -10.56 21.28
N CYS A 518 -3.08 -11.36 20.40
CA CYS A 518 -3.87 -12.54 20.76
C CYS A 518 -3.04 -13.62 21.47
N ILE A 519 -1.77 -13.82 21.06
CA ILE A 519 -0.83 -14.75 21.68
C ILE A 519 -0.51 -14.28 23.10
N HIS A 520 -0.07 -13.03 23.24
CA HIS A 520 0.33 -12.46 24.53
C HIS A 520 -0.84 -12.32 25.52
N ALA A 521 -2.07 -12.22 25.04
CA ALA A 521 -3.25 -12.18 25.90
C ALA A 521 -3.69 -13.55 26.43
N CYS A 522 -3.15 -14.65 25.90
CA CYS A 522 -3.44 -16.00 26.37
C CYS A 522 -2.85 -16.21 27.78
N PRO A 523 -3.66 -16.40 28.85
CA PRO A 523 -3.18 -16.42 30.23
C PRO A 523 -2.20 -17.57 30.55
N HIS A 524 -2.24 -18.63 29.76
CA HIS A 524 -1.47 -19.86 29.95
C HIS A 524 -0.51 -20.13 28.79
N ASP A 525 -0.34 -19.17 27.87
CA ASP A 525 0.54 -19.31 26.70
C ASP A 525 0.21 -20.57 25.84
N LEU A 526 -1.08 -20.92 25.80
CA LEU A 526 -1.59 -22.08 25.07
C LEU A 526 -1.82 -21.77 23.59
N PHE A 527 -2.02 -20.49 23.25
CA PHE A 527 -2.17 -20.05 21.88
C PHE A 527 -0.80 -19.98 21.23
N LYS A 528 -0.51 -20.89 20.29
CA LYS A 528 0.75 -20.87 19.54
C LYS A 528 0.52 -20.92 18.04
N TRP A 529 0.89 -19.86 17.32
CA TRP A 529 0.67 -19.79 15.87
C TRP A 529 1.21 -21.00 15.08
N GLU A 530 2.26 -21.67 15.57
CA GLU A 530 2.82 -22.90 14.97
C GLU A 530 1.83 -24.08 14.85
N ASN A 531 0.72 -24.06 15.60
CA ASN A 531 -0.32 -25.10 15.52
C ASN A 531 -1.54 -24.67 14.67
N LEU A 532 -1.44 -23.57 13.92
CA LEU A 532 -2.52 -23.12 13.03
C LEU A 532 -2.53 -23.96 11.74
N ASP A 533 -3.69 -24.51 11.42
CA ASP A 533 -3.97 -25.19 10.17
C ASP A 533 -4.83 -24.29 9.26
N VAL A 534 -4.63 -24.33 7.95
CA VAL A 534 -5.54 -23.64 7.01
C VAL A 534 -6.81 -24.46 6.79
N MET A 535 -7.94 -23.79 6.97
CA MET A 535 -9.25 -24.35 6.70
C MET A 535 -9.66 -23.97 5.27
N MET A 536 -9.60 -24.90 4.31
CA MET A 536 -9.89 -24.58 2.89
C MET A 536 -11.39 -24.43 2.56
N GLN A 537 -12.30 -24.77 3.48
CA GLN A 537 -13.74 -24.58 3.33
C GLN A 537 -14.36 -24.13 4.65
N GLU A 538 -15.34 -23.22 4.58
CA GLU A 538 -16.09 -22.81 5.76
C GLU A 538 -16.75 -24.02 6.44
N PRO A 539 -16.79 -24.07 7.77
CA PRO A 539 -17.78 -24.92 8.42
C PRO A 539 -19.14 -24.42 7.95
N SER A 540 -19.95 -25.33 7.39
CA SER A 540 -21.33 -25.04 7.04
C SER A 540 -22.01 -24.37 8.23
N THR A 541 -22.41 -23.11 8.08
CA THR A 541 -23.33 -22.46 9.00
C THR A 541 -24.69 -23.14 8.80
N GLU A 542 -24.86 -24.32 9.40
CA GLU A 542 -26.21 -24.81 9.70
C GLU A 542 -26.79 -23.86 10.75
N GLN A 543 -27.64 -22.93 10.29
CA GLN A 543 -28.71 -22.34 11.10
C GLN A 543 -30.03 -23.02 10.75
#